data_AF-A0A0N4XQY7-F1
#
_entry.id   AF-A0A0N4XQY7-F1
#
_cell.length_a   1.000
_cell.length_b   1.000
_cell.length_c   1.000
_cell.angle_alpha   90.00
_cell.angle_beta   90.00
_cell.angle_gamma   90.00
#
_symmetry.space_group_name_H-M   'P 1'
#
loop_
_entity.id
_entity.type
_entity.pdbx_description
1 polymer ?
#
loop_
_entity_poly.entity_id
_entity_poly.type
_entity_poly.pdbx_seq_one_letter_code
_entity_poly.pdbx_strand_id
1 'polypeptide(L)'
;SSGTNKLTAKSVILWYFSRVDTPERRQTYKETTLNLFRVSNDGSFSDLIDFHLFGDEIANSEMVRGAIEATFLMTIGFVFLLIFVVVVIWRQSTLRVTPFLVLVTLITPFLATVAAFGLLSWMRYPIYSMQCVTPFLVLGIGVDDAFILIHRWKHRSDVADHSTRLTKVIVDVGPSITITSLTNIIAFGVGFFTPTPQVWLSLE
;
A
#
# COMPACT_ATOMS: atom_id res chain seq x y z
N SER A 1 16.91 -24.24 59.71
CA SER A 1 16.92 -22.92 59.06
C SER A 1 17.00 -23.15 57.56
N SER A 2 15.84 -23.27 56.90
CA SER A 2 15.77 -23.65 55.48
C SER A 2 15.79 -22.38 54.64
N GLY A 3 16.88 -22.18 53.90
CA GLY A 3 17.13 -21.00 53.07
C GLY A 3 16.10 -20.89 51.97
N THR A 4 15.30 -19.83 52.01
CA THR A 4 14.33 -19.50 50.97
C THR A 4 15.11 -18.96 49.77
N ASN A 5 15.26 -19.77 48.72
CA ASN A 5 15.87 -19.35 47.45
C ASN A 5 15.00 -18.22 46.84
N LYS A 6 15.45 -16.97 46.96
CA LYS A 6 14.80 -15.83 46.30
C LYS A 6 15.03 -15.94 44.80
N LEU A 7 13.97 -16.26 44.05
CA LEU A 7 13.95 -16.17 42.60
C LEU A 7 13.86 -14.69 42.20
N THR A 8 14.91 -14.15 41.60
CA THR A 8 14.92 -12.81 41.00
C THR A 8 14.50 -12.88 39.54
N ALA A 9 13.35 -12.29 39.20
CA ALA A 9 12.87 -12.16 37.83
C ALA A 9 13.09 -10.72 37.32
N LYS A 10 13.56 -10.57 36.08
CA LYS A 10 13.79 -9.26 35.43
C LYS A 10 12.54 -8.71 34.74
N SER A 11 11.57 -9.56 34.41
CA SER A 11 10.34 -9.21 33.71
C SER A 11 9.21 -10.14 34.12
N VAL A 12 7.99 -9.62 34.20
CA VAL A 12 6.77 -10.38 34.49
C VAL A 12 5.80 -10.16 33.33
N ILE A 13 5.25 -11.24 32.79
CA ILE A 13 4.24 -11.21 31.72
C ILE A 13 2.91 -11.66 32.32
N LEU A 14 1.88 -10.86 32.13
CA LEU A 14 0.52 -11.15 32.59
C LEU A 14 -0.40 -11.27 31.37
N TRP A 15 -1.07 -12.40 31.25
CA TRP A 15 -2.00 -12.68 30.16
C TRP A 15 -3.44 -12.46 30.63
N TYR A 16 -4.16 -11.54 30.00
CA TYR A 16 -5.56 -11.27 30.29
C TYR A 16 -6.41 -11.59 29.06
N PHE A 17 -7.41 -12.45 29.25
CA PHE A 17 -8.38 -12.82 28.21
C PHE A 17 -9.75 -12.25 28.59
N SER A 18 -10.28 -11.36 27.76
CA SER A 18 -11.61 -10.76 27.95
C SER A 18 -12.59 -11.36 26.95
N ARG A 19 -13.81 -11.72 27.40
CA ARG A 19 -14.88 -12.16 26.50
C ARG A 19 -15.64 -10.96 25.97
N VAL A 20 -15.64 -10.83 24.65
CA VAL A 20 -16.18 -9.67 23.95
C VAL A 20 -17.35 -10.13 23.07
N ASP A 21 -18.47 -10.47 23.72
CA ASP A 21 -19.60 -11.12 23.04
C ASP A 21 -20.59 -10.13 22.39
N THR A 22 -20.52 -8.84 22.75
CA THR A 22 -21.43 -7.80 22.25
C THR A 22 -20.68 -6.66 21.58
N PRO A 23 -21.26 -6.01 20.55
CA PRO A 23 -20.61 -4.92 19.82
C PRO A 23 -20.27 -3.73 20.73
N GLU A 24 -21.12 -3.41 21.72
CA GLU A 24 -20.85 -2.37 22.71
C GLU A 24 -19.64 -2.70 23.59
N ARG A 25 -19.57 -3.94 24.11
CA ARG A 25 -18.41 -4.38 24.90
C ARG A 25 -17.12 -4.37 24.10
N ARG A 26 -17.18 -4.63 22.79
CA ARG A 26 -16.01 -4.53 21.91
C ARG A 26 -15.46 -3.12 21.83
N GLN A 27 -16.35 -2.14 21.73
CA GLN A 27 -15.95 -0.75 21.68
C GLN A 27 -15.38 -0.27 23.01
N THR A 28 -16.05 -0.57 24.14
CA THR A 28 -15.53 -0.24 25.48
C THR A 28 -14.19 -0.92 25.76
N TYR A 29 -14.04 -2.19 25.37
CA TYR A 29 -12.78 -2.93 25.53
C TYR A 29 -11.66 -2.30 24.72
N LYS A 30 -11.94 -1.94 23.45
CA LYS A 30 -10.99 -1.25 22.58
C LYS A 30 -10.54 0.08 23.16
N GLU A 31 -11.47 0.93 23.60
CA GLU A 31 -11.18 2.23 24.19
C GLU A 31 -10.37 2.11 25.48
N THR A 32 -10.75 1.17 26.35
CA THR A 32 -10.03 0.91 27.61
C THR A 32 -8.60 0.44 27.34
N THR A 33 -8.43 -0.49 26.39
CA THR A 33 -7.12 -1.04 26.02
C THR A 33 -6.22 0.03 25.41
N LEU A 34 -6.76 0.89 24.53
CA LEU A 34 -6.01 2.00 23.94
C LEU A 34 -5.63 3.07 24.97
N ASN A 35 -6.50 3.35 25.94
CA ASN A 35 -6.18 4.27 27.03
C ASN A 35 -5.08 3.71 27.95
N LEU A 36 -5.14 2.42 28.30
CA LEU A 36 -4.04 1.77 29.05
C LEU A 36 -2.72 1.79 28.27
N PHE A 37 -2.76 1.57 26.95
CA PHE A 37 -1.57 1.64 26.10
C PHE A 37 -0.96 3.05 26.09
N ARG A 38 -1.77 4.10 26.06
CA ARG A 38 -1.26 5.49 26.17
C ARG A 38 -0.59 5.75 27.50
N VAL A 39 -1.22 5.34 28.60
CA VAL A 39 -0.64 5.49 29.95
C VAL A 39 0.67 4.70 30.11
N SER A 40 0.76 3.54 29.45
CA SER A 40 1.99 2.75 29.33
C SER A 40 3.09 3.53 28.61
N ASN A 41 2.79 4.04 27.41
CA ASN A 41 3.77 4.72 26.58
C ASN A 41 4.20 6.10 27.12
N ASP A 42 3.34 6.77 27.90
CA ASP A 42 3.63 8.06 28.53
C ASP A 42 4.54 7.91 29.78
N GLY A 43 4.82 6.68 30.22
CA GLY A 43 5.73 6.41 31.35
C GLY A 43 5.23 6.88 32.72
N SER A 44 3.98 7.36 32.80
CA SER A 44 3.42 8.05 33.98
C SER A 44 3.03 7.10 35.13
N PHE A 45 3.36 5.81 35.07
CA PHE A 45 2.91 4.83 36.05
C PHE A 45 3.83 4.75 37.28
N SER A 46 5.15 4.72 37.07
CA SER A 46 6.17 4.77 38.14
C SER A 46 7.58 4.81 37.54
N ASP A 47 8.51 5.58 38.12
CA ASP A 47 9.94 5.59 37.73
C ASP A 47 10.64 4.23 37.94
N LEU A 48 10.03 3.29 38.67
CA LEU A 48 10.60 1.98 38.99
C LEU A 48 10.03 0.82 38.15
N ILE A 49 8.89 1.00 37.48
CA ILE A 49 8.18 -0.10 36.78
C ILE A 49 7.77 0.38 35.40
N ASP A 50 8.47 -0.13 34.39
CA ASP A 50 8.09 0.01 32.98
C ASP A 50 7.15 -1.15 32.60
N PHE A 51 5.95 -0.84 32.13
CA PHE A 51 4.96 -1.83 31.74
C PHE A 51 4.57 -1.61 30.28
N HIS A 52 4.57 -2.69 29.50
CA HIS A 52 4.23 -2.68 28.07
C HIS A 52 2.95 -3.49 27.86
N LEU A 53 1.96 -2.90 27.19
CA LEU A 53 0.70 -3.57 26.87
C LEU A 53 0.71 -4.00 25.40
N PHE A 54 0.53 -5.30 25.15
CA PHE A 54 0.34 -5.85 23.80
C PHE A 54 -1.07 -6.42 23.67
N GLY A 55 -1.74 -6.13 22.55
CA GLY A 55 -3.07 -6.67 22.27
C GLY A 55 -3.48 -6.46 20.81
N ASP A 56 -4.38 -7.29 20.32
CA ASP A 56 -4.79 -7.31 18.91
C ASP A 56 -5.39 -5.97 18.44
N GLU A 57 -6.17 -5.31 19.30
CA GLU A 57 -6.76 -4.00 18.99
C GLU A 57 -5.69 -2.90 18.90
N ILE A 58 -4.61 -3.00 19.67
CA ILE A 58 -3.47 -2.07 19.60
C ILE A 58 -2.73 -2.32 18.29
N ALA A 59 -2.35 -3.57 18.00
CA ALA A 59 -1.66 -3.94 16.76
C ALA A 59 -2.45 -3.53 15.51
N ASN A 60 -3.77 -3.75 15.50
CA ASN A 60 -4.62 -3.30 14.41
C ASN A 60 -4.67 -1.77 14.30
N SER A 61 -4.75 -1.05 15.42
CA SER A 61 -4.73 0.42 15.42
C SER A 61 -3.42 1.01 14.93
N GLU A 62 -2.28 0.41 15.30
CA GLU A 62 -0.96 0.81 14.83
C GLU A 62 -0.77 0.49 13.35
N MET A 63 -1.25 -0.66 12.89
CA MET A 63 -1.26 -1.03 11.47
C MET A 63 -2.06 -0.03 10.64
N VAL A 64 -3.26 0.37 11.10
CA VAL A 64 -4.07 1.39 10.43
C VAL A 64 -3.36 2.74 10.42
N ARG A 65 -2.74 3.14 11.54
CA ARG A 65 -1.93 4.37 11.60
C ARG A 65 -0.79 4.35 10.59
N GLY A 66 -0.04 3.25 10.52
CA GLY A 66 1.05 3.07 9.55
C GLY A 66 0.56 3.08 8.10
N ALA A 67 -0.60 2.47 7.82
CA ALA A 67 -1.22 2.52 6.50
C ALA A 67 -1.62 3.96 6.10
N ILE A 68 -2.15 4.77 7.02
CA ILE A 68 -2.47 6.19 6.77
C ILE A 68 -1.21 7.00 6.50
N GLU A 69 -0.16 6.80 7.31
CA GLU A 69 1.12 7.49 7.14
C GLU A 69 1.78 7.15 5.80
N ALA A 70 1.78 5.87 5.42
CA ALA A 70 2.25 5.42 4.11
C ALA A 70 1.43 6.01 2.97
N THR A 71 0.10 6.07 3.11
CA THR A 71 -0.80 6.69 2.12
C THR A 71 -0.48 8.17 1.93
N PHE A 72 -0.19 8.90 3.01
CA PHE A 72 0.19 10.30 2.95
C PHE A 72 1.54 10.49 2.22
N LEU A 73 2.55 9.70 2.57
CA LEU A 73 3.86 9.70 1.90
C LEU A 73 3.75 9.36 0.40
N MET A 74 2.94 8.36 0.05
CA MET A 74 2.70 7.99 -1.34
C MET A 74 1.97 9.08 -2.12
N THR A 75 1.03 9.79 -1.49
CA THR A 75 0.34 10.92 -2.12
C THR A 75 1.34 12.02 -2.49
N ILE A 76 2.28 12.33 -1.59
CA ILE A 76 3.37 13.30 -1.88
C ILE A 76 4.24 12.80 -3.04
N GLY A 77 4.65 11.53 -3.03
CA GLY A 77 5.44 10.93 -4.11
C GLY A 77 4.73 10.99 -5.47
N PHE A 78 3.42 10.75 -5.48
CA PHE A 78 2.59 10.85 -6.68
C PHE A 78 2.51 12.28 -7.23
N VAL A 79 2.37 13.28 -6.36
CA VAL A 79 2.42 14.70 -6.78
C VAL A 79 3.77 15.03 -7.41
N PHE A 80 4.88 14.57 -6.84
CA PHE A 80 6.21 14.76 -7.45
C PHE A 80 6.33 14.07 -8.81
N LEU A 81 5.80 12.85 -8.94
CA LEU A 81 5.79 12.12 -10.20
C LEU A 81 4.96 12.86 -11.27
N LEU A 82 3.79 13.39 -10.92
CA LEU A 82 2.99 14.23 -11.81
C LEU A 82 3.76 15.48 -12.25
N ILE A 83 4.39 16.19 -11.31
CA ILE A 83 5.20 17.38 -11.63
C ILE A 83 6.35 16.99 -12.56
N PHE A 84 7.07 15.89 -12.28
CA PHE A 84 8.15 15.41 -13.12
C PHE A 84 7.68 15.12 -14.55
N VAL A 85 6.56 14.39 -14.70
CA VAL A 85 5.96 14.08 -15.99
C VAL A 85 5.62 15.39 -16.74
N VAL A 86 4.92 16.33 -16.08
CA VAL A 86 4.58 17.64 -16.66
C VAL A 86 5.82 18.42 -17.09
N VAL A 87 6.86 18.46 -16.27
CA VAL A 87 8.13 19.15 -16.57
C VAL A 87 8.85 18.52 -17.76
N VAL A 88 8.91 17.18 -17.83
CA VAL A 88 9.51 16.49 -18.97
C VAL A 88 8.75 16.80 -20.25
N ILE A 89 7.42 16.78 -20.21
CA ILE A 89 6.57 17.11 -21.37
C ILE A 89 6.79 18.56 -21.79
N TRP A 90 6.81 19.49 -20.82
CA TRP A 90 7.03 20.91 -21.07
C TRP A 90 8.36 21.16 -21.77
N ARG A 91 9.44 20.53 -21.28
CA ARG A 91 10.78 20.62 -21.89
C ARG A 91 10.82 20.02 -23.30
N GLN A 92 9.94 19.06 -23.58
CA GLN A 92 9.86 18.35 -24.85
C GLN A 92 8.78 18.94 -25.78
N SER A 93 8.17 20.09 -25.46
CA SER A 93 6.98 20.60 -26.16
C SER A 93 7.27 21.11 -27.58
N THR A 94 7.12 20.23 -28.57
CA THR A 94 6.94 20.58 -30.00
C THR A 94 5.54 20.23 -30.51
N LEU A 95 4.76 19.40 -29.80
CA LEU A 95 3.47 18.92 -30.28
C LEU A 95 2.32 19.30 -29.34
N ARG A 96 1.26 19.87 -29.94
CA ARG A 96 0.03 20.35 -29.30
C ARG A 96 -0.85 19.21 -28.71
N VAL A 97 -0.55 17.95 -29.03
CA VAL A 97 -1.31 16.74 -28.63
C VAL A 97 -0.75 16.00 -27.40
N THR A 98 0.44 16.36 -26.95
CA THR A 98 1.15 15.72 -25.83
C THR A 98 0.44 15.78 -24.46
N PRO A 99 -0.22 16.87 -24.05
CA PRO A 99 -0.89 16.90 -22.74
C PRO A 99 -2.14 16.02 -22.67
N PHE A 100 -2.84 15.82 -23.80
CA PHE A 100 -4.00 14.93 -23.85
C PHE A 100 -3.61 13.47 -23.67
N LEU A 101 -2.52 13.03 -24.33
CA LEU A 101 -1.95 11.69 -24.16
C LEU A 101 -1.63 11.39 -22.69
N VAL A 102 -1.10 12.38 -21.98
CA VAL A 102 -0.66 12.23 -20.59
C VAL A 102 -1.84 12.13 -19.63
N LEU A 103 -2.88 12.93 -19.85
CA LEU A 103 -4.16 12.81 -19.16
C LEU A 103 -4.76 11.41 -19.33
N VAL A 104 -4.79 10.91 -20.57
CA VAL A 104 -5.31 9.56 -20.86
C VAL A 104 -4.47 8.49 -20.15
N THR A 105 -3.14 8.60 -20.14
CA THR A 105 -2.25 7.65 -19.45
C THR A 105 -2.35 7.68 -17.93
N LEU A 106 -2.77 8.79 -17.32
CA LEU A 106 -3.01 8.89 -15.88
C LEU A 106 -4.39 8.39 -15.48
N ILE A 107 -5.39 8.68 -16.31
CA ILE A 107 -6.79 8.32 -16.05
C ILE A 107 -6.99 6.81 -16.25
N THR A 108 -6.33 6.19 -17.23
CA THR A 108 -6.58 4.78 -17.55
C THR A 108 -6.25 3.80 -16.41
N PRO A 109 -5.09 3.86 -15.71
CA PRO A 109 -4.78 2.92 -14.64
C PRO A 109 -5.60 3.24 -13.38
N PHE A 110 -5.96 4.51 -13.17
CA PHE A 110 -6.86 4.92 -12.09
C PHE A 110 -8.24 4.30 -12.26
N LEU A 111 -8.86 4.45 -13.44
CA LEU A 111 -10.17 3.83 -13.74
C LEU A 111 -10.09 2.31 -13.67
N ALA A 112 -9.03 1.70 -14.19
CA ALA A 112 -8.83 0.25 -14.11
C ALA A 112 -8.78 -0.24 -12.65
N THR A 113 -8.09 0.50 -11.78
CA THR A 113 -8.01 0.17 -10.36
C THR A 113 -9.35 0.31 -9.65
N VAL A 114 -10.06 1.43 -9.89
CA VAL A 114 -11.41 1.64 -9.34
C VAL A 114 -12.37 0.55 -9.81
N ALA A 115 -12.31 0.17 -11.10
CA ALA A 115 -13.11 -0.92 -11.64
C ALA A 115 -12.77 -2.27 -11.00
N ALA A 116 -11.48 -2.57 -10.77
CA ALA A 116 -11.05 -3.79 -10.10
C ALA A 116 -11.55 -3.87 -8.66
N PHE A 117 -11.38 -2.79 -7.88
CA PHE A 117 -11.91 -2.71 -6.51
C PHE A 117 -13.44 -2.78 -6.48
N GLY A 118 -14.11 -2.13 -7.44
CA GLY A 118 -15.56 -2.21 -7.58
C GLY A 118 -16.05 -3.63 -7.86
N LEU A 119 -15.36 -4.38 -8.72
CA LEU A 119 -15.66 -5.77 -9.01
C LEU A 119 -15.41 -6.69 -7.81
N LEU A 120 -14.31 -6.48 -7.08
CA LEU A 120 -14.02 -7.21 -5.84
C LEU A 120 -15.08 -6.94 -4.76
N SER A 121 -15.49 -5.67 -4.61
CA SER A 121 -16.57 -5.28 -3.69
C SER A 121 -17.91 -5.92 -4.10
N TRP A 122 -18.20 -6.00 -5.40
CA TRP A 122 -19.40 -6.69 -5.91
C TRP A 122 -19.39 -8.18 -5.57
N MET A 123 -18.23 -8.82 -5.65
CA MET A 123 -18.03 -10.22 -5.27
C MET A 123 -17.97 -10.45 -3.73
N ARG A 124 -18.22 -9.40 -2.93
CA ARG A 124 -18.19 -9.42 -1.45
C ARG A 124 -16.85 -9.83 -0.84
N TYR A 125 -15.73 -9.52 -1.50
CA TYR A 125 -14.43 -9.65 -0.87
C TYR A 125 -14.19 -8.53 0.16
N PRO A 126 -13.66 -8.85 1.35
CA PRO A 126 -13.33 -7.83 2.35
C PRO A 126 -12.13 -6.98 1.88
N ILE A 127 -12.28 -5.66 1.97
CA ILE A 127 -11.20 -4.70 1.68
C ILE A 127 -10.40 -4.49 2.96
N TYR A 128 -9.10 -4.74 2.88
CA TYR A 128 -8.18 -4.62 4.02
C TYR A 128 -7.45 -3.27 4.01
N SER A 129 -7.05 -2.78 5.20
CA SER A 129 -6.34 -1.50 5.36
C SER A 129 -5.04 -1.40 4.56
N MET A 130 -4.37 -2.53 4.30
CA MET A 130 -3.16 -2.57 3.46
C MET A 130 -3.43 -2.30 1.98
N GLN A 131 -4.66 -2.51 1.51
CA GLN A 131 -5.03 -2.29 0.10
C GLN A 131 -5.14 -0.81 -0.27
N CYS A 132 -5.09 0.11 0.70
CA CYS A 132 -5.04 1.56 0.47
C CYS A 132 -3.81 1.99 -0.35
N VAL A 133 -2.73 1.21 -0.33
CA VAL A 133 -1.47 1.47 -1.04
C VAL A 133 -1.51 1.00 -2.51
N THR A 134 -2.31 -0.03 -2.79
CA THR A 134 -2.45 -0.66 -4.12
C THR A 134 -2.74 0.32 -5.27
N PRO A 135 -3.68 1.28 -5.18
CA PRO A 135 -3.96 2.21 -6.29
C PRO A 135 -2.76 3.08 -6.67
N PHE A 136 -1.94 3.47 -5.69
CA PHE A 136 -0.73 4.23 -5.95
C PHE A 136 0.34 3.39 -6.65
N LEU A 137 0.48 2.12 -6.26
CA LEU A 137 1.41 1.18 -6.91
C LEU A 137 1.03 0.92 -8.37
N VAL A 138 -0.24 0.64 -8.64
CA VAL A 138 -0.73 0.39 -10.02
C VAL A 138 -0.56 1.62 -10.89
N LEU A 139 -0.82 2.81 -10.34
CA LEU A 139 -0.56 4.07 -11.04
C LEU A 139 0.92 4.27 -11.36
N GLY A 140 1.81 4.03 -10.39
CA GLY A 140 3.25 4.16 -10.60
C GLY A 140 3.76 3.27 -11.74
N ILE A 141 3.35 2.00 -11.74
CA ILE A 141 3.67 1.04 -12.81
C ILE A 141 3.13 1.54 -14.16
N GLY A 142 1.85 1.94 -14.21
CA GLY A 142 1.22 2.37 -15.46
C GLY A 142 1.84 3.63 -16.06
N VAL A 143 2.29 4.58 -15.22
CA VAL A 143 2.95 5.80 -15.70
C VAL A 143 4.36 5.52 -16.22
N ASP A 144 5.10 4.59 -15.61
CA ASP A 144 6.44 4.21 -16.08
C ASP A 144 6.39 3.62 -17.50
N ASP A 145 5.52 2.62 -17.71
CA ASP A 145 5.32 1.99 -19.02
C ASP A 145 4.85 3.01 -20.08
N ALA A 146 3.94 3.91 -19.71
CA ALA A 146 3.46 4.97 -20.59
C ALA A 146 4.56 5.98 -20.94
N PHE A 147 5.44 6.32 -19.99
CA PHE A 147 6.50 7.28 -20.19
C PHE A 147 7.56 6.76 -21.18
N ILE A 148 7.98 5.50 -21.04
CA ILE A 148 8.90 4.85 -21.97
C ILE A 148 8.30 4.83 -23.39
N LEU A 149 7.01 4.48 -23.50
CA LEU A 149 6.30 4.46 -24.78
C LEU A 149 6.28 5.84 -25.45
N ILE A 150 5.92 6.90 -24.71
CA ILE A 150 5.87 8.28 -25.22
C ILE A 150 7.28 8.77 -25.60
N HIS A 151 8.29 8.46 -24.79
CA HIS A 151 9.67 8.85 -25.05
C HIS A 151 10.16 8.27 -26.39
N ARG A 152 9.91 6.98 -26.62
CA ARG A 152 10.31 6.27 -27.85
C ARG A 152 9.46 6.67 -29.05
N TRP A 153 8.17 6.93 -28.86
CA TRP A 153 7.29 7.51 -29.88
C TRP A 153 7.82 8.86 -30.38
N LYS A 154 8.28 9.71 -29.46
CA LYS A 154 8.88 10.99 -29.81
C LYS A 154 10.23 10.82 -30.51
N HIS A 155 11.08 9.90 -30.04
CA HIS A 155 12.38 9.65 -30.66
C HIS A 155 12.24 9.17 -32.13
N ARG A 156 11.15 8.47 -32.44
CA ARG A 156 10.81 7.99 -33.79
C ARG A 156 9.96 8.98 -34.60
N SER A 157 10.11 10.29 -34.36
CA SER A 157 9.40 11.32 -35.14
C SER A 157 9.87 11.42 -36.60
N ASP A 158 10.89 10.65 -36.99
CA ASP A 158 11.41 10.49 -38.34
C ASP A 158 10.45 9.77 -39.30
N VAL A 159 9.50 8.98 -38.77
CA VAL A 159 8.50 8.27 -39.57
C VAL A 159 7.22 9.10 -39.68
N ALA A 160 6.90 9.55 -40.89
CA ALA A 160 5.73 10.39 -41.18
C ALA A 160 4.39 9.64 -41.03
N ASP A 161 4.36 8.35 -41.36
CA ASP A 161 3.16 7.53 -41.21
C ASP A 161 2.95 7.11 -39.74
N HIS A 162 1.80 7.45 -39.18
CA HIS A 162 1.46 7.20 -37.78
C HIS A 162 1.31 5.71 -37.47
N SER A 163 0.75 4.94 -38.40
CA SER A 163 0.58 3.49 -38.23
C SER A 163 1.92 2.77 -38.22
N THR A 164 2.76 3.05 -39.22
CA THR A 164 4.12 2.50 -39.30
C THR A 164 5.01 2.93 -38.13
N ARG A 165 4.85 4.18 -37.64
CA ARG A 165 5.55 4.67 -36.46
C ARG A 165 5.15 3.89 -35.21
N LEU A 166 3.85 3.62 -35.03
CA LEU A 166 3.35 2.87 -33.87
C LEU A 166 3.89 1.45 -33.85
N THR A 167 3.84 0.77 -34.99
CA THR A 167 4.37 -0.59 -35.11
C THR A 167 5.86 -0.64 -34.76
N LYS A 168 6.67 0.30 -35.27
CA LYS A 168 8.11 0.34 -34.93
C LYS A 168 8.38 0.62 -33.45
N VAL A 169 7.61 1.52 -32.84
CA VAL A 169 7.74 1.84 -31.41
C VAL A 169 7.32 0.67 -30.54
N ILE A 170 6.23 -0.02 -30.89
CA ILE A 170 5.78 -1.22 -30.17
C ILE A 170 6.77 -2.35 -30.33
N VAL A 171 7.39 -2.54 -31.51
CA VAL A 171 8.42 -3.57 -31.70
C VAL A 171 9.67 -3.29 -30.85
N ASP A 172 10.05 -2.03 -30.67
CA ASP A 172 11.23 -1.63 -29.88
C ASP A 172 10.98 -1.66 -28.36
N VAL A 173 9.78 -1.27 -27.91
CA VAL A 173 9.45 -1.10 -26.48
C VAL A 173 8.62 -2.24 -25.91
N GLY A 174 7.85 -2.92 -26.76
CA GLY A 174 6.93 -3.99 -26.38
C GLY A 174 7.56 -5.12 -25.59
N PRO A 175 8.77 -5.63 -25.93
CA PRO A 175 9.44 -6.64 -25.12
C PRO A 175 9.70 -6.18 -23.68
N SER A 176 10.10 -4.92 -23.50
CA SER A 176 10.34 -4.35 -22.17
C SER A 176 9.06 -4.25 -21.34
N ILE A 177 8.00 -3.67 -21.92
CA ILE A 177 6.69 -3.51 -21.24
C ILE A 177 6.09 -4.89 -20.90
N THR A 178 6.26 -5.88 -21.79
CA THR A 178 5.75 -7.24 -21.56
C THR A 178 6.47 -7.92 -20.39
N ILE A 179 7.79 -7.76 -20.29
CA ILE A 179 8.57 -8.28 -19.16
C ILE A 179 8.10 -7.63 -17.86
N THR A 180 8.02 -6.30 -17.81
CA THR A 180 7.56 -5.56 -16.63
C THR A 180 6.16 -6.01 -16.22
N SER A 181 5.22 -6.09 -17.18
CA SER A 181 3.85 -6.55 -16.93
C SER A 181 3.80 -7.99 -16.43
N LEU A 182 4.58 -8.90 -17.01
CA LEU A 182 4.65 -10.29 -16.58
C LEU A 182 5.20 -10.40 -15.15
N THR A 183 6.26 -9.66 -14.85
CA THR A 183 6.82 -9.60 -13.49
C THR A 183 5.80 -9.05 -12.50
N ASN A 184 5.03 -8.02 -12.86
CA ASN A 184 3.95 -7.50 -12.01
C ASN A 184 2.86 -8.54 -11.76
N ILE A 185 2.42 -9.26 -12.79
CA ILE A 185 1.43 -10.34 -12.65
C ILE A 185 1.95 -11.44 -11.71
N ILE A 186 3.21 -11.84 -11.86
CA ILE A 186 3.82 -12.85 -10.98
C ILE A 186 3.94 -12.31 -9.56
N ALA A 187 4.40 -11.07 -9.35
CA ALA A 187 4.56 -10.48 -8.03
C ALA A 187 3.22 -10.36 -7.29
N PHE A 188 2.19 -9.82 -7.94
CA PHE A 188 0.85 -9.74 -7.36
C PHE A 188 0.20 -11.12 -7.22
N GLY A 189 0.45 -12.04 -8.16
CA GLY A 189 -0.03 -13.42 -8.10
C GLY A 189 0.56 -14.18 -6.91
N VAL A 190 1.88 -14.11 -6.70
CA VAL A 190 2.53 -14.66 -5.51
C VAL A 190 1.99 -13.99 -4.25
N GLY A 191 1.75 -12.67 -4.27
CA GLY A 191 1.11 -11.97 -3.16
C GLY A 191 -0.29 -12.50 -2.83
N PHE A 192 -1.07 -12.91 -3.83
CA PHE A 192 -2.38 -13.53 -3.64
C PHE A 192 -2.28 -14.98 -3.11
N PHE A 193 -1.33 -15.77 -3.62
CA PHE A 193 -1.12 -17.16 -3.18
C PHE A 193 -0.37 -17.28 -1.86
N THR A 194 0.35 -16.25 -1.45
CA THR A 194 1.07 -16.24 -0.18
C THR A 194 0.03 -16.20 0.94
N PRO A 195 -0.02 -17.22 1.82
CA PRO A 195 -0.90 -17.18 2.96
C PRO A 195 -0.46 -16.05 3.88
N THR A 196 -1.16 -14.94 3.88
CA THR A 196 -1.00 -13.95 4.94
C THR A 196 -1.48 -14.61 6.25
N PRO A 197 -0.67 -14.59 7.33
CA PRO A 197 -1.01 -15.19 8.62
C PRO A 197 -2.37 -14.76 9.20
N GLN A 198 -2.90 -13.63 8.72
CA GLN A 198 -4.20 -13.07 9.11
C GLN A 198 -5.40 -13.98 8.79
N VAL A 199 -5.31 -14.88 7.81
CA VAL A 199 -6.43 -15.77 7.45
C VAL A 199 -6.49 -17.02 8.34
N TRP A 200 -5.33 -17.55 8.75
CA TRP A 200 -5.23 -18.76 9.59
C TRP A 200 -5.74 -18.52 11.02
N LEU A 201 -5.51 -17.33 11.57
CA LEU A 201 -5.95 -16.94 12.92
C LEU A 201 -7.46 -16.72 13.06
N SER A 202 -8.21 -16.79 11.96
CA SER A 202 -9.69 -16.70 11.97
C SER A 202 -10.38 -18.06 11.82
N LEU A 203 -9.60 -19.14 11.66
CA LEU A 203 -10.07 -20.52 11.47
C LEU A 203 -9.68 -21.48 12.61
N GLU A 204 -8.99 -20.97 13.65
CA GLU A 204 -8.77 -21.63 14.96
C GLU A 204 -9.52 -20.88 16.06
#